data_AF-A0A2G2KJW1-F1
#
_entry.id   AF-A0A2G2KJW1-F1
#
_cell.length_a   1.000
_cell.length_b   1.000
_cell.length_c   1.000
_cell.angle_alpha   90.00
_cell.angle_beta   90.00
_cell.angle_gamma   90.00
#
_symmetry.space_group_name_H-M   'P 1'
#
loop_
_entity.id
_entity.type
_entity.pdbx_description
1 polymer ?
#
loop_
_entity_poly.entity_id
_entity_poly.type
_entity_poly.pdbx_seq_one_letter_code
_entity_poly.pdbx_strand_id
1 'polypeptide(L)'
;MTITAFIQKIKETPSEIIFQNTMDVVEAYYTFSPTSFVNGNIKNEAGQNSGSCKIFSFAKLQKLNKEETLNCFGDYYRSHVLGNPKGENHQNIRSFMKKGWEGISFSNEALCLKI
;
A
#
# COMPACT_ATOMS: atom_id res chain seq x y z
N MET A 1 -9.35 14.92 -2.16
CA MET A 1 -7.97 15.43 -2.30
C MET A 1 -7.42 14.95 -3.63
N THR A 2 -6.63 15.74 -4.36
CA THR A 2 -5.98 15.26 -5.60
C THR A 2 -4.87 14.26 -5.29
N ILE A 3 -4.50 13.43 -6.28
CA ILE A 3 -3.35 12.50 -6.14
C ILE A 3 -2.08 13.27 -5.73
N THR A 4 -1.77 14.38 -6.42
CA THR A 4 -0.58 15.19 -6.14
C THR A 4 -0.57 15.73 -4.72
N ALA A 5 -1.68 16.31 -4.26
CA ALA A 5 -1.80 16.82 -2.90
C ALA A 5 -1.65 15.69 -1.86
N PHE A 6 -2.14 14.49 -2.16
CA PHE A 6 -1.99 13.34 -1.28
C PHE A 6 -0.55 12.84 -1.20
N ILE A 7 0.16 12.77 -2.34
CA ILE A 7 1.59 12.44 -2.36
C ILE A 7 2.40 13.46 -1.58
N GLN A 8 2.08 14.75 -1.70
CA GLN A 8 2.72 15.80 -0.90
C GLN A 8 2.46 15.58 0.59
N LYS A 9 1.21 15.28 0.97
CA LYS A 9 0.86 14.98 2.37
C LYS A 9 1.64 13.78 2.93
N ILE A 10 1.82 12.70 2.15
CA ILE A 10 2.63 11.54 2.56
C ILE A 10 4.07 11.95 2.88
N LYS A 11 4.64 12.88 2.11
CA LYS A 11 6.02 13.34 2.27
C LYS A 11 6.20 14.33 3.43
N GLU A 12 5.24 15.22 3.62
CA GLU A 12 5.34 16.32 4.59
C GLU A 12 4.79 15.94 5.97
N THR A 13 3.65 15.26 6.03
CA THR A 13 2.98 14.87 7.28
C THR A 13 2.61 13.38 7.31
N PRO A 14 3.59 12.45 7.18
CA PRO A 14 3.33 11.01 7.13
C PRO A 14 2.61 10.46 8.37
N SER A 15 2.75 11.11 9.53
CA SER A 15 2.06 10.75 10.78
C SER A 15 0.55 10.99 10.74
N GLU A 16 0.07 11.87 9.86
CA GLU A 16 -1.36 12.18 9.71
C GLU A 16 -2.07 11.27 8.70
N ILE A 17 -1.32 10.47 7.94
CA ILE A 17 -1.92 9.58 6.94
C ILE A 17 -2.63 8.44 7.67
N ILE A 18 -3.94 8.34 7.53
CA ILE A 18 -4.69 7.14 7.95
C ILE A 18 -4.97 6.26 6.74
N PHE A 19 -5.17 4.96 6.97
CA PHE A 19 -5.45 3.98 5.90
C PHE A 19 -6.59 4.43 4.98
N GLN A 20 -7.66 4.99 5.55
CA GLN A 20 -8.81 5.44 4.78
C GLN A 20 -8.45 6.54 3.79
N ASN A 21 -7.50 7.44 4.09
CA ASN A 21 -7.11 8.49 3.14
C ASN A 21 -6.53 7.90 1.85
N THR A 22 -5.71 6.85 1.97
CA THR A 22 -5.19 6.17 0.78
C THR A 22 -6.31 5.46 0.03
N MET A 23 -7.24 4.82 0.72
CA MET A 23 -8.38 4.15 0.07
C MET A 23 -9.26 5.16 -0.67
N ASP A 24 -9.58 6.30 -0.07
CA ASP A 24 -10.39 7.35 -0.68
C ASP A 24 -9.75 7.90 -1.96
N VAL A 25 -8.43 8.13 -1.95
CA VAL A 25 -7.70 8.58 -3.15
C VAL A 25 -7.67 7.49 -4.21
N VAL A 26 -7.42 6.24 -3.83
CA VAL A 26 -7.45 5.12 -4.79
C VAL A 26 -8.84 5.01 -5.42
N GLU A 27 -9.90 5.03 -4.63
CA GLU A 27 -11.27 4.87 -5.09
C GLU A 27 -11.79 6.06 -5.89
N ALA A 28 -11.30 7.27 -5.60
CA ALA A 28 -11.65 8.46 -6.38
C ALA A 28 -11.06 8.41 -7.79
N TYR A 29 -9.80 7.97 -7.95
CA TYR A 29 -9.05 8.15 -9.21
C TYR A 29 -8.76 6.87 -9.99
N TYR A 30 -8.92 5.69 -9.39
CA TYR A 30 -8.59 4.42 -10.02
C TYR A 30 -9.74 3.44 -10.00
N THR A 31 -9.85 2.65 -11.07
CA THR A 31 -10.65 1.43 -11.10
C THR A 31 -9.80 0.28 -10.57
N PHE A 32 -10.31 -0.42 -9.56
CA PHE A 32 -9.63 -1.58 -8.96
C PHE A 32 -10.09 -2.89 -9.60
N SER A 33 -9.13 -3.64 -10.11
CA SER A 33 -9.31 -5.00 -10.61
C SER A 33 -8.54 -5.95 -9.67
N PRO A 34 -9.23 -6.81 -8.89
CA PRO A 34 -8.56 -7.76 -8.01
C PRO A 34 -7.56 -8.63 -8.78
N THR A 35 -6.33 -8.66 -8.31
CA THR A 35 -5.24 -9.42 -8.95
C THR A 35 -4.38 -10.08 -7.88
N SER A 36 -3.74 -11.19 -8.23
CA SER A 36 -2.78 -11.83 -7.34
C SER A 36 -1.47 -11.07 -7.31
N PHE A 37 -0.80 -11.09 -6.16
CA PHE A 37 0.52 -10.47 -6.01
C PHE A 37 1.38 -11.24 -5.01
N VAL A 38 2.69 -11.22 -5.26
CA VAL A 38 3.72 -11.73 -4.36
C VAL A 38 4.33 -10.56 -3.61
N ASN A 39 4.65 -10.79 -2.33
CA ASN A 39 5.34 -9.86 -1.45
C ASN A 39 6.37 -10.63 -0.61
N GLY A 40 7.59 -10.74 -1.13
CA GLY A 40 8.61 -11.63 -0.60
C GLY A 40 8.17 -13.08 -0.72
N ASN A 41 8.04 -13.77 0.41
CA ASN A 41 7.60 -15.18 0.46
C ASN A 41 6.07 -15.33 0.57
N ILE A 42 5.33 -14.21 0.62
CA ILE A 42 3.87 -14.23 0.76
C ILE A 42 3.26 -14.16 -0.64
N LYS A 43 2.44 -15.16 -0.97
CA LYS A 43 1.56 -15.11 -2.14
C LYS A 43 0.15 -14.70 -1.69
N ASN A 44 -0.42 -13.71 -2.36
CA ASN A 44 -1.78 -13.24 -2.15
C ASN A 44 -2.59 -13.58 -3.40
N GLU A 45 -3.67 -14.34 -3.25
CA GLU A 45 -4.57 -14.63 -4.36
C GLU A 45 -5.43 -13.40 -4.72
N ALA A 46 -6.03 -13.40 -5.91
CA ALA A 46 -6.91 -12.31 -6.32
C ALA A 46 -8.07 -12.14 -5.32
N GLY A 47 -8.29 -10.89 -4.88
CA GLY A 47 -9.30 -10.58 -3.85
C GLY A 47 -8.83 -10.79 -2.41
N GLN A 48 -7.71 -11.49 -2.19
CA GLN A 48 -7.11 -11.58 -0.86
C GLN A 48 -6.29 -10.31 -0.56
N ASN A 49 -6.40 -9.80 0.68
CA ASN A 49 -5.65 -8.62 1.12
C ASN A 49 -5.79 -7.43 0.16
N SER A 50 -7.01 -7.17 -0.33
CA SER A 50 -7.27 -6.13 -1.35
C SER A 50 -6.76 -4.74 -0.94
N GLY A 51 -6.78 -4.40 0.35
CA GLY A 51 -6.18 -3.15 0.84
C GLY A 51 -4.67 -3.06 0.54
N SER A 52 -3.91 -4.12 0.82
CA SER A 52 -2.49 -4.19 0.46
C SER A 52 -2.29 -4.16 -1.05
N CYS A 53 -3.11 -4.89 -1.82
CA CYS A 53 -3.05 -4.90 -3.28
C CYS A 53 -3.23 -3.47 -3.85
N LYS A 54 -4.27 -2.76 -3.39
CA LYS A 54 -4.55 -1.36 -3.75
C LYS A 54 -3.37 -0.44 -3.40
N ILE A 55 -2.87 -0.50 -2.16
CA ILE A 55 -1.76 0.38 -1.72
C ILE A 55 -0.49 0.13 -2.52
N PHE A 56 -0.06 -1.12 -2.69
CA PHE A 56 1.15 -1.43 -3.44
C PHE A 56 1.00 -1.07 -4.92
N SER A 57 -0.17 -1.27 -5.51
CA SER A 57 -0.39 -0.86 -6.90
C SER A 57 -0.38 0.66 -7.04
N PHE A 58 -1.04 1.39 -6.14
CA PHE A 58 -1.04 2.85 -6.11
C PHE A 58 0.37 3.40 -5.95
N ALA A 59 1.10 2.92 -4.95
CA ALA A 59 2.45 3.36 -4.65
C ALA A 59 3.41 3.09 -5.81
N LYS A 60 3.26 1.95 -6.51
CA LYS A 60 4.05 1.64 -7.71
C LYS A 60 3.75 2.61 -8.85
N LEU A 61 2.47 2.90 -9.14
CA LEU A 61 2.07 3.85 -10.18
C LEU A 61 2.55 5.28 -9.87
N GLN A 62 2.54 5.67 -8.60
CA GLN A 62 2.98 6.98 -8.13
C GLN A 62 4.48 7.06 -7.81
N LYS A 63 5.23 5.97 -8.08
CA LYS A 63 6.68 5.88 -7.87
C LYS A 63 7.11 6.23 -6.44
N LEU A 64 6.30 5.84 -5.46
CA LEU A 64 6.62 6.04 -4.05
C LEU A 64 7.75 5.12 -3.61
N ASN A 65 8.64 5.64 -2.77
CA ASN A 65 9.68 4.84 -2.16
C ASN A 65 9.10 3.90 -1.07
N LYS A 66 9.96 3.07 -0.49
CA LYS A 66 9.55 2.08 0.51
C LYS A 66 8.86 2.70 1.73
N GLU A 67 9.42 3.78 2.29
CA GLU A 67 8.87 4.42 3.50
C GLU A 67 7.56 5.14 3.20
N GLU A 68 7.49 5.88 2.09
CA GLU A 68 6.27 6.53 1.61
C GLU A 68 5.13 5.52 1.39
N THR A 69 5.46 4.34 0.85
CA THR A 69 4.51 3.24 0.68
C THR A 69 4.05 2.67 2.01
N LEU A 70 4.95 2.49 2.98
CA LEU A 70 4.58 2.03 4.32
C LEU A 70 3.67 3.03 5.03
N ASN A 71 3.92 4.33 4.87
CA ASN A 71 3.08 5.39 5.43
C ASN A 71 1.65 5.38 4.87
N CYS A 72 1.44 4.90 3.64
CA CYS A 72 0.09 4.71 3.07
C CYS A 72 -0.77 3.69 3.84
N PHE A 73 -0.16 2.80 4.64
CA PHE A 73 -0.92 1.88 5.51
C PHE A 73 -1.44 2.55 6.79
N GLY A 74 -1.02 3.78 7.07
CA GLY A 74 -1.43 4.55 8.26
C GLY A 74 -1.17 3.81 9.57
N ASP A 75 -2.19 3.75 10.43
CA ASP A 75 -2.06 3.16 11.77
C ASP A 75 -1.77 1.65 11.75
N TYR A 76 -2.09 0.95 10.66
CA TYR A 76 -1.69 -0.44 10.51
C TYR A 76 -0.17 -0.59 10.45
N TYR A 77 0.54 0.36 9.84
CA TYR A 77 2.00 0.38 9.86
C TYR A 77 2.50 0.96 11.20
N ARG A 78 2.11 2.21 11.51
CA ARG A 78 2.70 2.96 12.62
C ARG A 78 2.37 2.39 14.00
N SER A 79 1.12 2.02 14.26
CA SER A 79 0.70 1.56 15.58
C SER A 79 0.72 0.03 15.67
N HIS A 80 0.14 -0.66 14.69
CA HIS A 80 -0.05 -2.11 14.81
C HIS A 80 1.23 -2.91 14.49
N VAL A 81 2.07 -2.45 13.57
CA VAL A 81 3.31 -3.15 13.19
C VAL A 81 4.52 -2.62 13.95
N LEU A 82 4.79 -1.32 13.92
CA LEU A 82 5.93 -0.75 14.65
C LEU A 82 5.74 -0.83 16.17
N GLY A 83 4.50 -0.65 16.66
CA GLY A 83 4.17 -0.81 18.08
C GLY A 83 4.18 -2.26 18.58
N ASN A 84 4.25 -3.24 17.69
CA ASN A 84 4.40 -4.66 18.05
C ASN A 84 5.44 -5.35 17.16
N PRO A 85 6.76 -5.16 17.43
CA PRO A 85 7.83 -5.70 16.59
C PRO A 85 7.83 -7.22 16.47
N LYS A 86 7.33 -7.93 17.49
CA LYS A 86 7.26 -9.40 17.55
C LYS A 86 5.92 -9.98 17.07
N GLY A 87 4.98 -9.14 16.63
CA GLY A 87 3.66 -9.56 16.20
C GLY A 87 3.66 -10.27 14.85
N GLU A 88 2.58 -11.02 14.60
CA GLU A 88 2.33 -11.76 13.35
C GLU A 88 1.13 -11.20 12.55
N ASN A 89 0.58 -10.06 12.97
CA ASN A 89 -0.43 -9.32 12.23
C ASN A 89 0.17 -8.60 11.01
N HIS A 90 -0.67 -8.30 10.01
CA HIS A 90 -0.30 -7.49 8.84
C HIS A 90 0.94 -7.98 8.08
N GLN A 91 0.96 -9.28 7.74
CA GLN A 91 2.11 -9.95 7.12
C GLN A 91 2.61 -9.25 5.84
N ASN A 92 1.73 -8.64 5.04
CA ASN A 92 2.14 -7.85 3.89
C ASN A 92 2.98 -6.60 4.26
N ILE A 93 2.60 -5.87 5.30
CA ILE A 93 3.36 -4.70 5.76
C ILE A 93 4.73 -5.17 6.26
N ARG A 94 4.76 -6.22 7.09
CA ARG A 94 6.00 -6.77 7.66
C ARG A 94 6.94 -7.34 6.60
N SER A 95 6.42 -8.04 5.59
CA SER A 95 7.23 -8.54 4.48
C SER A 95 7.82 -7.40 3.65
N PHE A 96 7.01 -6.37 3.36
CA PHE A 96 7.46 -5.22 2.60
C PHE A 96 8.50 -4.38 3.37
N MET A 97 8.39 -4.26 4.70
CA MET A 97 9.44 -3.67 5.54
C MET A 97 10.78 -4.40 5.41
N LYS A 98 10.79 -5.72 5.14
CA LYS A 98 12.02 -6.50 5.01
C LYS A 98 12.56 -6.53 3.59
N LYS A 99 11.69 -6.71 2.59
CA LYS A 99 12.06 -6.96 1.19
C LYS A 99 11.88 -5.77 0.27
N GLY A 100 11.07 -4.78 0.66
CA GLY A 100 10.76 -3.62 -0.16
C GLY A 100 10.19 -4.01 -1.53
N TRP A 101 10.41 -3.13 -2.51
CA TRP A 101 9.90 -3.30 -3.88
C TRP A 101 10.46 -4.51 -4.61
N GLU A 102 11.68 -4.97 -4.28
CA GLU A 102 12.27 -6.18 -4.87
C GLU A 102 11.44 -7.43 -4.58
N GLY A 103 10.69 -7.43 -3.48
CA GLY A 103 9.79 -8.53 -3.12
C GLY A 103 8.42 -8.46 -3.79
N ILE A 104 8.06 -7.37 -4.47
CA ILE A 104 6.71 -7.17 -4.99
C ILE A 104 6.62 -7.54 -6.48
N SER A 105 5.71 -8.44 -6.81
CA SER A 105 5.33 -8.75 -8.19
C SER A 105 3.83 -8.93 -8.30
N PHE A 106 3.22 -8.38 -9.35
CA PHE A 106 1.79 -8.50 -9.64
C PHE A 106 1.60 -9.38 -10.87
N SER A 107 0.55 -10.20 -10.88
CA SER A 107 0.22 -10.98 -12.08
C SER A 107 -0.44 -10.13 -13.17
N ASN A 108 -1.17 -9.07 -12.78
CA ASN A 108 -1.82 -8.13 -13.69
C ASN A 108 -1.83 -6.71 -13.07
N GLU A 109 -2.22 -5.70 -13.84
CA GLU A 109 -2.46 -4.36 -13.32
C GLU A 109 -3.67 -4.35 -12.37
N ALA A 110 -3.45 -3.96 -11.11
CA ALA A 110 -4.51 -3.91 -10.11
C ALA A 110 -5.32 -2.60 -10.17
N LEU A 111 -4.69 -1.51 -10.59
CA LEU A 111 -5.28 -0.18 -10.68
C LEU A 111 -5.05 0.41 -12.07
N CYS A 112 -6.12 0.90 -12.67
CA CYS A 112 -6.09 1.71 -13.89
C CYS A 112 -6.71 3.07 -13.58
N LEU A 113 -6.15 4.17 -14.12
CA LEU A 113 -6.73 5.50 -13.95
C LEU A 113 -8.14 5.53 -14.54
N LYS A 114 -9.09 6.16 -13.83
CA LYS A 114 -10.41 6.44 -14.37
C LYS A 114 -10.28 7.49 -15.49
N ILE A 115 -11.03 7.26 -16.57
CA ILE A 115 -11.19 8.20 -17.69
C ILE A 115 -12.32 9.17 -17.33
#